data_AF-A0A7C2SF95-F1
#
_entry.id   AF-A0A7C2SF95-F1
#
_cell.length_a   1.000
_cell.length_b   1.000
_cell.length_c   1.000
_cell.angle_alpha   90.00
_cell.angle_beta   90.00
_cell.angle_gamma   90.00
#
_symmetry.space_group_name_H-M   'P 1'
#
loop_
_entity.id
_entity.type
_entity.pdbx_description
1 polymer ?
#
loop_
_entity_poly.entity_id
_entity_poly.type
_entity_poly.pdbx_seq_one_letter_code
_entity_poly.pdbx_strand_id
1 'polypeptide(L)'
;MEKLLVAGLAAVKEYVAAHVLTCLVPAFLLAGAMVTFIRRDTILRLLGEQVHKLKSFSLASVASFLVAACSCRVIPVASGLFYGGAGVGVAF
;
A
#
# COMPACT_ATOMS: atom_id res chain seq x y z
N MET A 1 29.43 -29.08 6.88
CA MET A 1 29.13 -27.64 6.65
C MET A 1 28.14 -27.44 5.51
N GLU A 2 28.28 -28.16 4.37
CA GLU A 2 27.37 -28.04 3.21
C GLU A 2 25.88 -28.28 3.54
N LYS A 3 25.55 -29.28 4.36
CA LYS A 3 24.16 -29.59 4.78
C LYS A 3 23.48 -28.46 5.58
N LEU A 4 24.24 -27.67 6.35
CA LEU A 4 23.70 -26.55 7.12
C LEU A 4 23.40 -25.34 6.22
N LEU A 5 24.22 -25.10 5.20
CA LEU A 5 24.00 -24.07 4.19
C LEU A 5 22.76 -24.38 3.33
N VAL A 6 22.58 -25.63 2.90
CA VAL A 6 21.41 -26.05 2.12
C VAL A 6 20.12 -25.96 2.96
N ALA A 7 20.18 -26.37 4.24
CA ALA A 7 19.04 -26.24 5.15
C ALA A 7 18.67 -24.78 5.44
N GLY A 8 19.66 -23.90 5.62
CA GLY A 8 19.45 -22.46 5.78
C GLY A 8 18.84 -21.82 4.54
N LEU A 9 19.31 -22.18 3.34
CA LEU A 9 18.77 -21.66 2.08
C LEU A 9 17.32 -22.10 1.84
N ALA A 10 16.98 -23.34 2.20
CA ALA A 10 15.62 -23.85 2.12
C ALA A 10 14.65 -23.12 3.06
N ALA A 11 15.08 -22.85 4.31
CA ALA A 11 14.27 -22.11 5.28
C ALA A 11 14.01 -20.66 4.84
N VAL A 12 15.02 -19.98 4.28
CA VAL A 12 14.86 -18.60 3.77
C VAL A 12 13.91 -18.59 2.56
N LYS A 13 14.01 -19.57 1.66
CA LYS A 13 13.11 -19.67 0.50
C LYS A 13 11.65 -19.81 0.95
N GLU A 14 11.39 -20.68 1.92
CA GLU A 14 10.04 -20.90 2.46
C GLU A 14 9.50 -19.65 3.17
N TYR A 15 10.37 -18.97 3.95
CA TYR A 15 10.03 -17.73 4.63
C TYR A 15 9.68 -16.61 3.65
N VAL A 16 10.48 -16.40 2.60
CA VAL A 16 10.23 -15.37 1.59
C VAL A 16 8.96 -15.68 0.80
N ALA A 17 8.72 -16.95 0.45
CA ALA A 17 7.50 -17.35 -0.24
C ALA A 17 6.25 -17.06 0.61
N ALA A 18 6.25 -17.47 1.88
CA ALA A 18 5.15 -17.19 2.79
C ALA A 18 4.98 -15.68 3.05
N HIS A 19 6.07 -14.94 3.22
CA HIS A 19 6.03 -13.49 3.47
C HIS A 19 5.49 -12.71 2.27
N VAL A 20 5.95 -13.02 1.05
CA VAL A 20 5.45 -12.35 -0.16
C VAL A 20 3.97 -12.68 -0.38
N LEU A 21 3.55 -13.93 -0.25
CA LEU A 21 2.16 -14.31 -0.49
C LEU A 21 1.21 -13.63 0.50
N THR A 22 1.58 -13.66 1.79
CA THR A 22 0.74 -13.10 2.86
C THR A 22 0.73 -11.58 2.87
N CYS A 23 1.75 -10.90 2.34
CA CYS A 23 1.78 -9.44 2.29
C CYS A 23 1.21 -8.87 0.97
N LEU A 24 1.48 -9.53 -0.16
CA LEU A 24 1.12 -9.07 -1.51
C LEU A 24 -0.36 -9.29 -1.84
N VAL A 25 -0.93 -10.45 -1.48
CA VAL A 25 -2.35 -10.76 -1.73
C VAL A 25 -3.29 -9.74 -1.05
N PRO A 26 -3.18 -9.48 0.26
CA PRO A 26 -4.01 -8.45 0.88
C PRO A 26 -3.67 -7.04 0.36
N ALA A 27 -2.42 -6.76 -0.01
CA ALA A 27 -2.06 -5.45 -0.56
C ALA A 27 -2.79 -5.14 -1.89
N PHE A 28 -2.82 -6.09 -2.82
CA PHE A 28 -3.57 -5.93 -4.08
C PHE A 28 -5.09 -5.89 -3.86
N LEU A 29 -5.60 -6.67 -2.90
CA LEU A 29 -7.02 -6.66 -2.57
C LEU A 29 -7.46 -5.29 -2.00
N LEU A 30 -6.67 -4.72 -1.09
CA LEU A 30 -6.88 -3.39 -0.52
C LEU A 30 -6.77 -2.29 -1.58
N ALA A 31 -5.77 -2.37 -2.46
CA ALA A 31 -5.61 -1.41 -3.56
C ALA A 31 -6.81 -1.44 -4.52
N GLY A 32 -7.28 -2.64 -4.89
CA GLY A 32 -8.49 -2.80 -5.71
C GLY A 32 -9.76 -2.32 -5.01
N ALA A 33 -9.91 -2.60 -3.71
CA ALA A 33 -11.03 -2.10 -2.91
C ALA A 33 -11.02 -0.56 -2.83
N MET A 34 -9.85 0.05 -2.62
CA MET A 34 -9.72 1.51 -2.63
C MET A 34 -10.16 2.10 -3.98
N VAL A 35 -9.71 1.56 -5.12
CA VAL A 35 -10.07 2.08 -6.45
C VAL A 35 -11.56 1.89 -6.78
N THR A 36 -12.19 0.84 -6.27
CA THR A 36 -13.60 0.53 -6.56
C THR A 36 -14.59 1.23 -5.63
N PHE A 37 -14.27 1.35 -4.33
CA PHE A 37 -15.13 1.99 -3.34
C PHE A 37 -14.93 3.51 -3.26
N ILE A 38 -13.73 4.01 -3.51
CA ILE A 38 -13.45 5.45 -3.47
C ILE A 38 -13.77 6.07 -4.84
N ARG A 39 -14.74 6.98 -4.88
CA ARG A 39 -15.08 7.72 -6.12
C ARG A 39 -14.06 8.84 -6.36
N ARG A 40 -13.59 8.99 -7.60
CA ARG A 40 -12.68 10.05 -8.06
C ARG A 40 -13.06 11.44 -7.55
N ASP A 41 -14.34 11.80 -7.62
CA ASP A 41 -14.87 13.06 -7.09
C ASP A 41 -14.62 13.25 -5.58
N THR A 42 -14.75 12.19 -4.78
CA THR A 42 -14.51 12.24 -3.34
C THR A 42 -13.02 12.41 -3.05
N ILE A 43 -12.15 11.76 -3.82
CA ILE A 43 -10.71 11.97 -3.72
C ILE A 43 -10.35 13.42 -4.05
N LEU A 44 -10.84 13.96 -5.17
CA LEU A 44 -10.56 15.35 -5.55
C LEU A 44 -11.15 16.36 -4.55
N ARG A 45 -12.30 16.04 -3.94
CA ARG A 45 -12.90 16.88 -2.89
C ARG A 45 -12.20 16.81 -1.53
N LEU A 46 -11.41 15.78 -1.24
CA LEU A 46 -10.81 15.54 0.09
C LEU A 46 -9.28 15.62 0.08
N LEU A 47 -8.65 15.30 -1.05
CA LEU A 47 -7.20 15.29 -1.30
C LEU A 47 -6.79 16.27 -2.41
N GLY A 48 -7.74 16.92 -3.11
CA GLY A 48 -7.43 17.87 -4.17
C GLY A 48 -6.88 19.22 -3.66
N GLU A 49 -6.29 19.98 -4.57
CA GLU A 49 -5.58 21.24 -4.30
C GLU A 49 -6.41 22.32 -3.58
N GLN A 50 -7.75 22.23 -3.67
CA GLN A 50 -8.71 23.16 -3.07
C GLN A 50 -9.03 22.84 -1.60
N VAL A 51 -8.58 21.71 -1.04
CA VAL A 51 -8.81 21.37 0.38
C VAL A 51 -7.71 21.88 1.29
N HIS A 52 -8.11 22.28 2.50
CA HIS A 52 -7.24 22.66 3.61
C HIS A 52 -6.16 21.58 3.86
N LYS A 53 -4.90 21.89 3.53
CA LYS A 53 -3.75 20.96 3.59
C LYS A 53 -3.65 20.18 4.90
N LEU A 54 -4.04 20.78 6.02
CA LEU A 54 -4.05 20.14 7.34
C LEU A 54 -5.00 18.94 7.42
N LYS A 55 -6.19 19.01 6.79
CA LYS A 55 -7.16 17.90 6.82
C LYS A 55 -6.71 16.76 5.92
N SER A 56 -6.24 17.06 4.71
CA SER A 56 -5.72 16.04 3.80
C SER A 56 -4.48 15.35 4.36
N PHE A 57 -3.57 16.09 5.00
CA PHE A 57 -2.38 15.52 5.62
C PHE A 57 -2.72 14.55 6.76
N SER A 58 -3.65 14.94 7.64
CA SER A 58 -4.07 14.07 8.74
C SER A 58 -4.73 12.79 8.23
N LEU A 59 -5.58 12.88 7.21
CA LEU A 59 -6.24 11.72 6.61
C LEU A 59 -5.23 10.80 5.90
N ALA A 60 -4.27 11.38 5.16
CA ALA A 60 -3.22 10.64 4.46
C ALA A 60 -2.27 9.94 5.45
N SER A 61 -1.89 10.60 6.55
CA SER A 61 -1.08 10.00 7.61
C SER A 61 -1.80 8.83 8.28
N VAL A 62 -3.08 8.97 8.62
CA VAL A 62 -3.87 7.89 9.25
C VAL A 62 -4.05 6.71 8.30
N ALA A 63 -4.35 6.98 7.02
CA ALA A 63 -4.46 5.93 6.01
C ALA A 63 -3.12 5.19 5.81
N SER A 64 -2.02 5.93 5.78
CA SER A 64 -0.66 5.35 5.66
C SER A 64 -0.30 4.53 6.90
N PHE A 65 -0.67 4.99 8.10
CA PHE A 65 -0.42 4.26 9.34
C PHE A 65 -1.20 2.95 9.43
N LEU A 66 -2.45 2.95 8.96
CA LEU A 66 -3.30 1.75 8.89
C LEU A 66 -2.79 0.72 7.86
N VAL A 67 -2.08 1.17 6.83
CA VAL A 67 -1.62 0.34 5.71
C VAL A 67 -0.13 -0.05 5.83
N ALA A 68 0.67 0.63 6.63
CA ALA A 68 2.11 0.38 6.77
C ALA A 68 2.41 -0.90 7.57
N ALA A 69 2.39 -2.05 6.88
CA ALA A 69 2.87 -3.32 7.41
C ALA A 69 4.26 -3.71 6.85
N CYS A 70 4.53 -3.37 5.57
CA CYS A 70 5.84 -3.46 4.94
C CYS A 70 5.95 -2.46 3.78
N SER A 71 7.17 -2.12 3.35
CA SER A 71 7.43 -1.27 2.17
C SER A 71 6.73 -1.79 0.90
N CYS A 72 6.57 -3.11 0.81
CA CYS A 72 5.89 -3.82 -0.28
C CYS A 72 4.37 -3.56 -0.39
N ARG A 73 3.72 -3.02 0.65
CA ARG A 73 2.29 -2.69 0.64
C ARG A 73 2.01 -1.24 0.24
N VAL A 74 2.95 -0.33 0.52
CA VAL A 74 2.83 1.09 0.15
C VAL A 74 2.79 1.26 -1.37
N ILE A 75 3.63 0.53 -2.11
CA ILE A 75 3.71 0.60 -3.58
C ILE A 75 2.36 0.29 -4.27
N PRO A 76 1.71 -0.88 -4.05
CA PRO A 76 0.45 -1.21 -4.70
C PRO A 76 -0.72 -0.31 -4.25
N VAL A 77 -0.73 0.14 -3.00
CA VAL A 77 -1.78 1.06 -2.52
C VAL A 77 -1.60 2.44 -3.14
N ALA A 78 -0.37 2.94 -3.21
CA ALA A 78 -0.04 4.19 -3.85
C ALA A 78 -0.33 4.18 -5.36
N SER A 79 0.02 3.09 -6.06
CA SER A 79 -0.30 2.95 -7.48
C SER A 79 -1.82 2.86 -7.70
N GLY A 80 -2.55 2.14 -6.84
CA GLY A 80 -4.01 2.13 -6.86
C GLY A 80 -4.60 3.54 -6.69
N LEU A 81 -4.12 4.30 -5.70
CA LEU A 81 -4.56 5.67 -5.47
C LEU A 81 -4.22 6.61 -6.65
N PHE A 82 -3.05 6.43 -7.28
CA PHE A 82 -2.62 7.17 -8.46
C PHE A 82 -3.57 6.94 -9.64
N TYR A 83 -3.85 5.67 -9.99
CA TYR A 83 -4.84 5.32 -11.03
C TYR A 83 -6.28 5.71 -10.65
N GLY A 84 -6.55 5.80 -9.34
CA GLY A 84 -7.78 6.31 -8.76
C GLY A 84 -7.93 7.84 -8.84
N GLY A 85 -6.92 8.60 -9.30
CA GLY A 85 -7.02 10.06 -9.46
C GLY A 85 -6.55 10.88 -8.25
N ALA A 86 -5.94 10.27 -7.25
CA ALA A 86 -5.35 10.96 -6.10
C ALA A 86 -3.96 11.57 -6.38
N GLY A 87 -3.34 11.23 -7.51
CA GLY A 87 -2.00 11.68 -7.89
C GLY A 87 -1.87 13.17 -8.24
N VAL A 88 -2.94 13.96 -8.09
CA VAL A 88 -2.98 15.40 -8.39
C VAL A 88 -2.96 16.25 -7.09
N GLY A 89 -2.76 15.65 -5.91
CA GLY A 89 -2.74 16.36 -4.62
C GLY A 89 -1.84 15.73 -3.56
N VAL A 90 -1.87 16.28 -2.33
CA VAL A 90 -0.96 16.03 -1.16
C VAL A 90 -0.95 14.59 -0.59
N ALA A 91 -1.46 13.62 -1.35
CA ALA A 91 -1.60 12.23 -0.94
C ALA A 91 -0.34 11.38 -1.17
N PHE A 92 0.75 12.03 -1.57
CA PHE A 92 2.10 11.49 -1.66
C PHE A 92 3.05 12.33 -0.80
#